data_AF-A0A8K0S512-F1
#
_entry.id   AF-A0A8K0S512-F1
#
_cell.length_a   1.000
_cell.length_b   1.000
_cell.length_c   1.000
_cell.angle_alpha   90.00
_cell.angle_beta   90.00
_cell.angle_gamma   90.00
#
_symmetry.space_group_name_H-M   'P 1'
#
loop_
_entity.id
_entity.type
_entity.pdbx_description
1 polymer ?
#
loop_
_entity_poly.entity_id
_entity_poly.type
_entity_poly.pdbx_seq_one_letter_code
_entity_poly.pdbx_strand_id
1 'polypeptide(L)'
;MATLRLASRGARSLCMRPATFAARPFSTTCLRKHAAPVETVGTRLVPVDEDFSSAEDAYGLSKPRTAGTRKSRENSVQDRKVRHYTVNFGPQHPAAHGVLRLILELNGEEIVRADPHVGLLHRGTEKLIEYKTYLQALPYFDRLDYVSMMTNEQCFSLAVEKLLNVEIPERAKFIRTLFGEITRILNHLMSVLSHAMDVGALTPFLWGFEEREKLMEFYERVSGARLHAAYVRPGGVHQDIPVGLLDDIYQWATQFGDRIDETEEMLTDNRIWIERLRGVGVVPAAEALNLSFTGVMLRGSGVPFDVRKNQPYDAYDQVEFDVPVGTNGDCYDRYLCRMEEFRQSLRIIHQCLNKMPEGPVRVEDYKVSPPPRAAMKENMEALIHHFLLYTKGYAVPPGETYSAIEAPKGEMGVYVVSDGSERPYRCHIRAPGFAHLGGFDHVSKGHLLADAVAVIGTMDLVFGEVDR
;
A
#
# COMPACT_ATOMS: atom_id res chain seq x y z
N MET A 1 -52.58 -49.57 21.41
CA MET A 1 -53.72 -49.18 20.58
C MET A 1 -53.19 -48.96 19.17
N ALA A 2 -53.04 -50.01 18.35
CA ALA A 2 -54.04 -50.56 17.42
C ALA A 2 -54.24 -49.62 16.20
N THR A 3 -53.98 -49.97 14.93
CA THR A 3 -54.08 -51.27 14.23
C THR A 3 -53.15 -51.41 13.00
N LEU A 4 -52.70 -52.65 12.78
CA LEU A 4 -52.00 -53.23 11.62
C LEU A 4 -52.95 -53.60 10.46
N ARG A 5 -52.41 -53.84 9.23
CA ARG A 5 -52.47 -55.14 8.48
C ARG A 5 -51.68 -55.12 7.14
N LEU A 6 -50.64 -55.99 7.06
CA LEU A 6 -50.39 -57.15 6.14
C LEU A 6 -49.81 -56.82 4.73
N ALA A 7 -48.52 -57.10 4.44
CA ALA A 7 -47.91 -58.36 3.92
C ALA A 7 -48.39 -58.74 2.50
N SER A 8 -47.55 -58.97 1.46
CA SER A 8 -46.46 -59.96 1.40
C SER A 8 -45.64 -59.92 0.08
N ARG A 9 -44.33 -60.25 0.21
CA ARG A 9 -43.39 -61.10 -0.59
C ARG A 9 -43.30 -61.05 -2.14
N GLY A 10 -42.04 -60.97 -2.62
CA GLY A 10 -41.59 -61.62 -3.86
C GLY A 10 -40.22 -61.15 -4.38
N ALA A 11 -39.14 -61.86 -4.05
CA ALA A 11 -37.76 -61.58 -4.46
C ALA A 11 -37.40 -62.11 -5.86
N ARG A 12 -36.51 -61.43 -6.60
CA ARG A 12 -35.59 -62.05 -7.59
C ARG A 12 -34.26 -61.27 -7.69
N SER A 13 -33.17 -62.01 -7.50
CA SER A 13 -31.78 -61.62 -7.78
C SER A 13 -31.45 -61.73 -9.27
N LEU A 14 -30.37 -61.06 -9.71
CA LEU A 14 -29.48 -61.41 -10.84
C LEU A 14 -28.39 -60.31 -10.88
N CYS A 15 -27.21 -60.55 -10.29
CA CYS A 15 -26.00 -61.17 -10.87
C CYS A 15 -25.08 -60.18 -11.61
N MET A 16 -23.81 -60.28 -11.23
CA MET A 16 -22.65 -59.48 -11.61
C MET A 16 -22.04 -59.88 -12.98
N ARG A 17 -21.21 -58.94 -13.49
CA ARG A 17 -19.92 -59.14 -14.18
C ARG A 17 -19.90 -59.20 -15.74
N PRO A 18 -18.72 -59.03 -16.39
CA PRO A 18 -18.33 -57.85 -17.19
C PRO A 18 -18.24 -58.16 -18.70
N ALA A 19 -17.94 -57.18 -19.55
CA ALA A 19 -17.62 -57.43 -20.96
C ALA A 19 -16.31 -56.74 -21.38
N THR A 20 -15.27 -57.56 -21.57
CA THR A 20 -14.01 -57.24 -22.23
C THR A 20 -14.06 -57.55 -23.73
N PHE A 21 -13.46 -56.67 -24.54
CA PHE A 21 -12.76 -56.83 -25.82
C PHE A 21 -13.04 -58.04 -26.75
N ALA A 22 -13.32 -57.74 -28.04
CA ALA A 22 -12.70 -58.37 -29.23
C ALA A 22 -13.02 -57.54 -30.49
N ALA A 23 -12.02 -56.82 -31.04
CA ALA A 23 -11.30 -57.15 -32.28
C ALA A 23 -11.99 -56.74 -33.60
N ARG A 24 -11.54 -55.63 -34.20
CA ARG A 24 -11.61 -55.40 -35.66
C ARG A 24 -10.21 -55.58 -36.24
N PRO A 25 -9.95 -56.55 -37.13
CA PRO A 25 -8.68 -56.62 -37.82
C PRO A 25 -8.67 -55.68 -39.04
N PHE A 26 -7.51 -55.06 -39.22
CA PHE A 26 -7.11 -54.33 -40.42
C PHE A 26 -7.15 -55.24 -41.66
N SER A 27 -7.60 -54.71 -42.79
CA SER A 27 -7.21 -55.23 -44.09
C SER A 27 -6.70 -54.09 -44.96
N THR A 28 -5.39 -54.10 -45.12
CA THR A 28 -4.61 -53.38 -46.12
C THR A 28 -4.87 -53.98 -47.50
N THR A 29 -5.15 -53.16 -48.51
CA THR A 29 -4.58 -53.37 -49.87
C THR A 29 -4.79 -52.15 -50.76
N CYS A 30 -3.68 -51.62 -51.27
CA CYS A 30 -3.63 -50.69 -52.40
C CYS A 30 -3.76 -51.46 -53.72
N LEU A 31 -4.44 -50.87 -54.71
CA LEU A 31 -3.93 -50.52 -56.06
C LEU A 31 -5.05 -50.48 -57.11
N ARG A 32 -5.28 -49.27 -57.64
CA ARG A 32 -5.27 -48.92 -59.08
C ARG A 32 -6.19 -49.73 -60.02
N LYS A 33 -7.19 -49.06 -60.63
CA LYS A 33 -7.14 -48.55 -62.04
C LYS A 33 -8.53 -48.16 -62.58
N HIS A 34 -8.55 -46.99 -63.22
CA HIS A 34 -9.43 -46.55 -64.31
C HIS A 34 -10.95 -46.54 -64.09
N ALA A 35 -11.49 -45.34 -63.86
CA ALA A 35 -12.83 -45.00 -64.35
C ALA A 35 -12.68 -43.85 -65.37
N ALA A 36 -13.02 -44.13 -66.63
CA ALA A 36 -13.16 -43.13 -67.70
C ALA A 36 -14.51 -42.39 -67.54
N PRO A 37 -14.66 -41.17 -68.08
CA PRO A 37 -15.73 -40.26 -67.71
C PRO A 37 -17.02 -40.61 -68.44
N VAL A 38 -18.16 -40.49 -67.76
CA VAL A 38 -19.48 -40.48 -68.40
C VAL A 38 -20.03 -39.06 -68.27
N GLU A 39 -20.19 -38.42 -69.42
CA GLU A 39 -20.80 -37.10 -69.56
C GLU A 39 -22.31 -37.19 -69.27
N THR A 40 -22.73 -36.58 -68.16
CA THR A 40 -24.12 -36.16 -67.96
C THR A 40 -24.18 -34.65 -68.04
N VAL A 41 -25.11 -34.19 -68.87
CA VAL A 41 -25.35 -32.81 -69.28
C VAL A 41 -25.51 -31.89 -68.07
N GLY A 42 -24.69 -30.83 -68.01
CA GLY A 42 -25.10 -29.55 -67.42
C GLY A 42 -24.22 -28.87 -66.38
N THR A 43 -23.11 -29.43 -65.89
CA THR A 43 -22.20 -28.72 -64.95
C THR A 43 -20.73 -29.10 -65.14
N ARG A 44 -19.86 -28.10 -65.34
CA ARG A 44 -18.41 -28.26 -65.50
C ARG A 44 -17.71 -28.17 -64.15
N LEU A 45 -17.10 -29.27 -63.69
CA LEU A 45 -16.23 -29.25 -62.50
C LEU A 45 -14.86 -28.69 -62.89
N VAL A 46 -14.44 -27.61 -62.21
CA VAL A 46 -13.12 -26.99 -62.40
C VAL A 46 -12.16 -27.54 -61.35
N PRO A 47 -10.96 -28.03 -61.72
CA PRO A 47 -9.95 -28.42 -60.74
C PRO A 47 -9.50 -27.18 -59.95
N VAL A 48 -9.53 -27.30 -58.63
CA VAL A 48 -9.12 -26.26 -57.67
C VAL A 48 -7.59 -26.24 -57.67
N ASP A 49 -6.97 -25.46 -58.55
CA ASP A 49 -5.55 -25.13 -58.47
C ASP A 49 -5.28 -24.25 -57.24
N GLU A 50 -4.00 -24.10 -56.84
CA GLU A 50 -3.61 -23.25 -55.70
C GLU A 50 -4.03 -21.76 -55.86
N ASP A 51 -4.42 -21.35 -57.07
CA ASP A 51 -4.98 -20.04 -57.41
C ASP A 51 -6.50 -19.92 -57.17
N PHE A 52 -7.16 -21.00 -56.75
CA PHE A 52 -8.61 -21.01 -56.52
C PHE A 52 -8.95 -20.50 -55.10
N SER A 53 -8.58 -19.25 -54.81
CA SER A 53 -9.30 -18.40 -53.86
C SER A 53 -8.79 -16.95 -53.85
N SER A 54 -9.68 -16.03 -54.22
CA SER A 54 -9.90 -14.78 -53.48
C SER A 54 -11.34 -14.33 -53.69
N ALA A 55 -12.02 -13.89 -52.63
CA ALA A 55 -13.39 -13.38 -52.64
C ALA A 55 -13.51 -11.96 -53.23
N GLU A 56 -12.52 -11.55 -54.02
CA GLU A 56 -12.42 -10.22 -54.64
C GLU A 56 -12.31 -10.42 -56.15
N ASP A 57 -13.43 -10.73 -56.80
CA ASP A 57 -13.75 -10.36 -58.19
C ASP A 57 -15.03 -11.07 -58.66
N ALA A 58 -16.18 -10.41 -58.53
CA ALA A 58 -17.44 -10.91 -59.08
C ALA A 58 -17.54 -10.75 -60.61
N TYR A 59 -16.66 -9.97 -61.24
CA TYR A 59 -16.75 -9.57 -62.66
C TYR A 59 -15.45 -9.69 -63.47
N GLY A 60 -14.45 -10.45 -62.99
CA GLY A 60 -13.36 -10.99 -63.81
C GLY A 60 -12.67 -10.00 -64.77
N LEU A 61 -12.20 -8.86 -64.25
CA LEU A 61 -11.57 -7.80 -65.04
C LEU A 61 -10.12 -7.56 -64.59
N SER A 62 -9.29 -8.60 -64.55
CA SER A 62 -7.85 -8.43 -64.79
C SER A 62 -7.15 -9.75 -65.16
N LYS A 63 -6.37 -9.73 -66.24
CA LYS A 63 -5.26 -10.65 -66.54
C LYS A 63 -4.17 -9.84 -67.27
N PRO A 64 -2.90 -10.27 -67.29
CA PRO A 64 -2.12 -10.97 -66.27
C PRO A 64 -0.81 -10.20 -65.95
N ARG A 65 -0.20 -10.42 -64.78
CA ARG A 65 1.22 -10.09 -64.56
C ARG A 65 2.03 -11.37 -64.43
N THR A 66 2.99 -11.52 -65.33
CA THR A 66 3.90 -12.64 -65.44
C THR A 66 4.94 -12.66 -64.31
N ALA A 67 5.14 -13.87 -63.78
CA ALA A 67 6.36 -14.42 -63.18
C ALA A 67 7.05 -13.65 -62.03
N GLY A 68 7.08 -14.31 -60.86
CA GLY A 68 8.30 -14.33 -60.04
C GLY A 68 8.20 -13.74 -58.64
N THR A 69 7.20 -14.10 -57.83
CA THR A 69 7.39 -13.97 -56.37
C THR A 69 6.56 -15.04 -55.66
N ARG A 70 7.25 -16.02 -55.06
CA ARG A 70 6.66 -16.94 -54.09
C ARG A 70 6.08 -16.09 -52.95
N LYS A 71 4.77 -15.88 -52.91
CA LYS A 71 4.10 -15.50 -51.67
C LYS A 71 4.04 -16.74 -50.79
N SER A 72 5.03 -16.90 -49.93
CA SER A 72 4.88 -17.71 -48.71
C SER A 72 3.53 -17.37 -48.09
N ARG A 73 2.72 -18.38 -47.72
CA ARG A 73 1.43 -18.22 -47.04
C ARG A 73 1.49 -17.06 -46.03
N GLU A 74 1.01 -15.88 -46.43
CA GLU A 74 0.88 -14.69 -45.59
C GLU A 74 -0.34 -14.92 -44.69
N ASN A 75 -0.14 -15.76 -43.69
CA ASN A 75 -0.80 -15.70 -42.40
C ASN A 75 0.21 -16.27 -41.41
N SER A 76 1.37 -15.61 -41.33
CA SER A 76 2.25 -15.70 -40.18
C SER A 76 1.39 -15.46 -38.95
N VAL A 77 1.26 -16.47 -38.08
CA VAL A 77 0.57 -16.33 -36.78
C VAL A 77 1.15 -15.16 -35.96
N GLN A 78 2.37 -14.73 -36.31
CA GLN A 78 3.11 -13.61 -35.72
C GLN A 78 2.44 -12.24 -35.85
N ASP A 79 1.55 -12.00 -36.83
CA ASP A 79 0.94 -10.67 -37.05
C ASP A 79 -0.50 -10.53 -36.52
N ARG A 80 -1.01 -11.51 -35.77
CA ARG A 80 -2.34 -11.41 -35.17
C ARG A 80 -2.30 -10.52 -33.92
N LYS A 81 -3.03 -9.39 -33.96
CA LYS A 81 -3.25 -8.54 -32.77
C LYS A 81 -3.93 -9.38 -31.67
N VAL A 82 -3.20 -9.60 -30.57
CA VAL A 82 -3.74 -10.22 -29.36
C VAL A 82 -4.78 -9.28 -28.78
N ARG A 83 -6.01 -9.76 -28.56
CA ARG A 83 -7.06 -8.98 -27.89
C ARG A 83 -6.95 -9.20 -26.39
N HIS A 84 -6.55 -8.16 -25.67
CA HIS A 84 -6.51 -8.19 -24.21
C HIS A 84 -7.93 -8.04 -23.64
N TYR A 85 -8.17 -8.68 -22.49
CA TYR A 85 -9.42 -8.54 -21.75
C TYR A 85 -9.23 -7.51 -20.65
N THR A 86 -10.09 -6.49 -20.63
CA THR A 86 -10.05 -5.43 -19.61
C THR A 86 -10.93 -5.81 -18.42
N VAL A 87 -10.35 -5.94 -17.24
CA VAL A 87 -11.06 -6.14 -15.97
C VAL A 87 -11.00 -4.86 -15.15
N ASN A 88 -12.13 -4.45 -14.60
CA ASN A 88 -12.18 -3.33 -13.67
C ASN A 88 -12.23 -3.86 -12.24
N PHE A 89 -11.13 -3.71 -11.52
CA PHE A 89 -11.10 -3.91 -10.08
C PHE A 89 -11.72 -2.67 -9.44
N GLY A 90 -12.98 -2.81 -9.05
CA GLY A 90 -13.84 -1.69 -8.71
C GLY A 90 -13.54 -1.08 -7.33
N PRO A 91 -14.06 0.14 -7.07
CA PRO A 91 -13.93 0.83 -5.78
C PRO A 91 -14.45 0.02 -4.58
N GLN A 92 -15.44 -0.83 -4.82
CA GLN A 92 -16.01 -1.72 -3.81
C GLN A 92 -15.34 -3.10 -3.94
N HIS A 93 -14.16 -3.25 -3.35
CA HIS A 93 -13.46 -4.53 -3.27
C HIS A 93 -12.70 -4.65 -1.94
N PRO A 94 -12.74 -5.79 -1.23
CA PRO A 94 -12.06 -5.95 0.05
C PRO A 94 -10.56 -5.62 0.02
N ALA A 95 -9.84 -6.17 -0.96
CA ALA A 95 -8.41 -5.94 -1.14
C ALA A 95 -8.03 -4.54 -1.67
N ALA A 96 -9.00 -3.66 -1.94
CA ALA A 96 -8.73 -2.27 -2.32
C ALA A 96 -8.47 -1.36 -1.10
N HIS A 97 -8.63 -1.84 0.13
CA HIS A 97 -8.43 -1.11 1.40
C HIS A 97 -8.86 0.36 1.38
N GLY A 98 -10.09 0.57 0.94
CA GLY A 98 -10.65 1.90 0.72
C GLY A 98 -11.28 1.98 -0.65
N VAL A 99 -10.85 2.94 -1.47
CA VAL A 99 -11.55 3.30 -2.70
C VAL A 99 -10.51 3.41 -3.84
N LEU A 100 -10.16 2.26 -4.42
CA LEU A 100 -9.28 2.18 -5.60
C LEU A 100 -10.05 1.66 -6.80
N ARG A 101 -9.89 2.30 -7.95
CA ARG A 101 -10.36 1.76 -9.23
C ARG A 101 -9.15 1.40 -10.09
N LEU A 102 -8.89 0.11 -10.28
CA LEU A 102 -7.74 -0.38 -11.04
C LEU A 102 -8.23 -1.07 -12.32
N ILE A 103 -7.92 -0.48 -13.48
CA ILE A 103 -8.24 -1.08 -14.78
C ILE A 103 -7.04 -1.93 -15.21
N LEU A 104 -7.25 -3.24 -15.28
CA LEU A 104 -6.24 -4.20 -15.66
C LEU A 104 -6.50 -4.71 -17.07
N GLU A 105 -5.47 -4.68 -17.93
CA GLU A 105 -5.47 -5.39 -19.21
C GLU A 105 -4.78 -6.74 -19.03
N LEU A 106 -5.55 -7.81 -19.19
CA LEU A 106 -5.10 -9.17 -18.99
C LEU A 106 -4.89 -9.89 -20.33
N ASN A 107 -3.87 -10.74 -20.37
CA ASN A 107 -3.70 -11.77 -21.39
C ASN A 107 -3.87 -13.15 -20.72
N GLY A 108 -5.10 -13.67 -20.71
CA GLY A 108 -5.43 -14.80 -19.86
C GLY A 108 -5.46 -14.37 -18.38
N GLU A 109 -4.51 -14.85 -17.59
CA GLU A 109 -4.35 -14.49 -16.17
C GLU A 109 -3.21 -13.49 -15.91
N GLU A 110 -2.32 -13.30 -16.89
CA GLU A 110 -1.16 -12.41 -16.78
C GLU A 110 -1.54 -10.94 -17.01
N ILE A 111 -1.04 -10.06 -16.16
CA ILE A 111 -1.24 -8.61 -16.28
C ILE A 111 -0.26 -8.04 -17.30
N VAL A 112 -0.79 -7.41 -18.34
CA VAL A 112 0.01 -6.73 -19.38
C VAL A 112 0.16 -5.25 -19.07
N ARG A 113 -0.90 -4.63 -18.56
CA ARG A 113 -0.97 -3.22 -18.18
C ARG A 113 -1.92 -3.03 -17.01
N ALA A 114 -1.56 -2.17 -16.07
CA ALA A 114 -2.41 -1.72 -14.97
C ALA A 114 -2.54 -0.19 -14.98
N ASP A 115 -3.77 0.30 -14.92
CA ASP A 115 -4.07 1.74 -14.86
C ASP A 115 -4.85 2.04 -13.56
N PRO A 116 -4.14 2.52 -12.51
CA PRO A 116 -4.77 2.90 -11.24
C PRO A 116 -5.43 4.29 -11.36
N HIS A 117 -6.76 4.31 -11.40
CA HIS A 117 -7.53 5.54 -11.28
C HIS A 117 -7.71 5.92 -9.82
N VAL A 118 -7.14 7.08 -9.49
CA VAL A 118 -7.17 7.72 -8.17
C VAL A 118 -8.00 9.01 -8.21
N GLY A 119 -8.24 9.62 -7.06
CA GLY A 119 -9.02 10.86 -6.90
C GLY A 119 -10.44 10.66 -6.36
N LEU A 120 -10.83 9.43 -6.02
CA LEU A 120 -12.16 9.14 -5.46
C LEU A 120 -12.29 9.65 -4.02
N LEU A 121 -11.18 9.82 -3.30
CA LEU A 121 -11.13 10.38 -1.95
C LEU A 121 -10.50 11.78 -1.91
N HIS A 122 -10.31 12.43 -3.07
CA HIS A 122 -9.70 13.75 -3.14
C HIS A 122 -10.63 14.81 -2.53
N ARG A 123 -10.11 15.56 -1.56
CA ARG A 123 -10.90 16.53 -0.78
C ARG A 123 -10.40 17.97 -0.93
N GLY A 124 -9.40 18.21 -1.79
CA GLY A 124 -8.78 19.53 -1.95
C GLY A 124 -8.12 20.02 -0.66
N THR A 125 -7.50 19.11 0.11
CA THR A 125 -6.90 19.40 1.42
C THR A 125 -5.83 20.47 1.34
N GLU A 126 -4.91 20.40 0.37
CA GLU A 126 -3.89 21.41 0.13
C GLU A 126 -4.50 22.80 -0.11
N LYS A 127 -5.64 22.86 -0.81
CA LYS A 127 -6.34 24.13 -1.07
C LYS A 127 -7.02 24.68 0.17
N LEU A 128 -7.56 23.80 1.02
CA LEU A 128 -8.17 24.22 2.29
C LEU A 128 -7.10 24.76 3.25
N ILE A 129 -5.90 24.20 3.25
CA ILE A 129 -4.78 24.64 4.09
C ILE A 129 -4.41 26.11 3.79
N GLU A 130 -4.42 26.54 2.52
CA GLU A 130 -4.14 27.94 2.13
C GLU A 130 -5.10 28.97 2.79
N TYR A 131 -6.30 28.55 3.17
CA TYR A 131 -7.30 29.43 3.81
C TYR A 131 -7.30 29.36 5.34
N LYS A 132 -6.42 28.56 5.95
CA LYS A 132 -6.36 28.31 7.40
C LYS A 132 -5.05 28.80 7.98
N THR A 133 -5.02 29.09 9.27
CA THR A 133 -3.77 29.39 9.97
C THR A 133 -2.98 28.11 10.20
N TYR A 134 -1.67 28.19 10.48
CA TYR A 134 -0.83 27.01 10.72
C TYR A 134 -1.40 26.05 11.78
N LEU A 135 -1.90 26.59 12.89
CA LEU A 135 -2.53 25.76 13.94
C LEU A 135 -3.85 25.12 13.48
N GLN A 136 -4.66 25.84 12.70
CA GLN A 136 -5.90 25.30 12.14
C GLN A 136 -5.66 24.30 11.00
N ALA A 137 -4.52 24.40 10.33
CA ALA A 137 -4.11 23.50 9.25
C ALA A 137 -3.60 22.15 9.77
N LEU A 138 -3.05 22.11 10.99
CA LEU A 138 -2.48 20.91 11.60
C LEU A 138 -3.40 19.66 11.51
N PRO A 139 -4.70 19.71 11.85
CA PRO A 139 -5.55 18.51 11.83
C PRO A 139 -5.84 17.96 10.43
N TYR A 140 -5.47 18.67 9.35
CA TYR A 140 -5.52 18.07 8.01
C TYR A 140 -4.49 16.94 7.90
N PHE A 141 -3.30 17.10 8.49
CA PHE A 141 -2.22 16.11 8.42
C PHE A 141 -2.60 14.79 9.12
N ASP A 142 -3.33 14.84 10.23
CA ASP A 142 -3.89 13.66 10.90
C ASP A 142 -4.84 12.82 10.04
N ARG A 143 -5.43 13.44 9.02
CA ARG A 143 -6.52 12.86 8.22
C ARG A 143 -6.09 12.41 6.83
N LEU A 144 -4.81 12.58 6.49
CA LEU A 144 -4.21 12.10 5.24
C LEU A 144 -3.94 10.60 5.39
N ASP A 145 -2.78 10.23 5.95
CA ASP A 145 -2.58 8.88 6.43
C ASP A 145 -3.19 8.73 7.82
N TYR A 146 -4.46 8.30 7.84
CA TYR A 146 -5.24 8.11 9.06
C TYR A 146 -4.79 6.90 9.91
N VAL A 147 -3.73 6.19 9.50
CA VAL A 147 -3.12 5.13 10.30
C VAL A 147 -1.92 5.66 11.07
N SER A 148 -1.18 6.64 10.53
CA SER A 148 0.01 7.22 11.15
C SER A 148 -0.12 8.72 11.44
N MET A 149 -1.03 9.05 12.36
CA MET A 149 -1.45 10.42 12.67
C MET A 149 -0.30 11.29 13.19
N MET A 150 0.38 10.87 14.28
CA MET A 150 1.40 11.68 14.94
C MET A 150 2.62 11.93 14.05
N THR A 151 2.98 11.00 13.17
CA THR A 151 4.08 11.19 12.22
C THR A 151 3.73 12.27 11.20
N ASN A 152 2.48 12.32 10.73
CA ASN A 152 2.06 13.38 9.81
C ASN A 152 2.08 14.76 10.48
N GLU A 153 1.59 14.84 11.72
CA GLU A 153 1.70 16.07 12.54
C GLU A 153 3.15 16.49 12.76
N GLN A 154 4.03 15.51 13.03
CA GLN A 154 5.46 15.73 13.23
C GLN A 154 6.13 16.29 11.97
N CYS A 155 5.83 15.75 10.79
CA CYS A 155 6.37 16.27 9.53
C CYS A 155 5.99 17.74 9.30
N PHE A 156 4.71 18.08 9.51
CA PHE A 156 4.25 19.46 9.39
C PHE A 156 4.85 20.37 10.48
N SER A 157 4.94 19.88 11.71
CA SER A 157 5.52 20.65 12.82
C SER A 157 6.99 20.98 12.57
N LEU A 158 7.79 20.00 12.12
CA LEU A 158 9.19 20.22 11.77
C LEU A 158 9.38 21.19 10.61
N ALA A 159 8.47 21.17 9.61
CA ALA A 159 8.49 22.15 8.52
C ALA A 159 8.26 23.58 9.05
N VAL A 160 7.24 23.76 9.90
CA VAL A 160 6.92 25.08 10.47
C VAL A 160 7.99 25.55 11.45
N GLU A 161 8.54 24.65 12.28
CA GLU A 161 9.62 24.95 13.23
C GLU A 161 10.90 25.39 12.53
N LYS A 162 11.23 24.77 11.38
CA LYS A 162 12.36 25.16 10.54
C LYS A 162 12.17 26.54 9.92
N LEU A 163 10.95 26.92 9.53
CA LEU A 163 10.65 28.28 9.05
C LEU A 163 10.65 29.32 10.17
N LEU A 164 10.17 28.95 11.36
CA LEU A 164 10.17 29.81 12.55
C LEU A 164 11.57 29.98 13.17
N ASN A 165 12.51 29.08 12.84
CA ASN A 165 13.84 29.02 13.41
C ASN A 165 13.82 28.95 14.95
N VAL A 166 13.00 28.02 15.47
CA VAL A 166 12.79 27.81 16.90
C VAL A 166 13.28 26.42 17.28
N GLU A 167 14.04 26.34 18.38
CA GLU A 167 14.46 25.07 18.97
C GLU A 167 13.46 24.58 20.00
N ILE A 168 13.16 23.29 19.95
CA ILE A 168 12.19 22.62 20.80
C ILE A 168 12.90 22.07 22.05
N PRO A 169 12.25 22.09 23.23
CA PRO A 169 12.80 21.47 24.43
C PRO A 169 13.14 19.98 24.25
N GLU A 170 14.16 19.51 24.96
CA GLU A 170 14.61 18.11 24.89
C GLU A 170 13.51 17.12 25.25
N ARG A 171 12.73 17.38 26.32
CA ARG A 171 11.61 16.53 26.72
C ARG A 171 10.58 16.37 25.59
N ALA A 172 10.25 17.44 24.90
CA ALA A 172 9.31 17.37 23.78
C ALA A 172 9.85 16.55 22.60
N LYS A 173 11.16 16.59 22.33
CA LYS A 173 11.81 15.72 21.33
C LYS A 173 11.67 14.24 21.70
N PHE A 174 11.94 13.88 22.96
CA PHE A 174 11.78 12.49 23.45
C PHE A 174 10.33 12.01 23.44
N ILE A 175 9.37 12.88 23.79
CA ILE A 175 7.94 12.55 23.70
C ILE A 175 7.55 12.29 22.24
N ARG A 176 8.00 13.14 21.31
CA ARG A 176 7.73 12.96 19.87
C ARG A 176 8.35 11.69 19.32
N THR A 177 9.59 11.34 19.70
CA THR A 177 10.21 10.09 19.25
C THR A 177 9.49 8.87 19.84
N LEU A 178 9.10 8.91 21.11
CA LEU A 178 8.31 7.85 21.76
C LEU A 178 6.99 7.61 21.03
N PHE A 179 6.18 8.66 20.82
CA PHE A 179 4.90 8.52 20.12
C PHE A 179 5.08 8.25 18.63
N GLY A 180 6.14 8.75 17.99
CA GLY A 180 6.48 8.43 16.61
C GLY A 180 6.71 6.93 16.40
N GLU A 181 7.42 6.28 17.32
CA GLU A 181 7.64 4.82 17.25
C GLU A 181 6.41 4.01 17.67
N ILE A 182 5.59 4.47 18.61
CA ILE A 182 4.26 3.87 18.86
C ILE A 182 3.39 3.96 17.60
N THR A 183 3.43 5.09 16.90
CA THR A 183 2.73 5.28 15.61
C THR A 183 3.25 4.31 14.54
N ARG A 184 4.57 4.07 14.52
CA ARG A 184 5.18 3.10 13.62
C ARG A 184 4.68 1.69 13.86
N ILE A 185 4.60 1.28 15.13
CA ILE A 185 4.00 0.00 15.51
C ILE A 185 2.52 -0.05 15.10
N LEU A 186 1.72 0.98 15.39
CA LEU A 186 0.31 1.05 14.96
C LEU A 186 0.14 0.89 13.45
N ASN A 187 1.03 1.48 12.65
CA ASN A 187 0.98 1.41 11.19
C ASN A 187 1.42 0.05 10.67
N HIS A 188 2.55 -0.48 11.12
CA HIS A 188 2.98 -1.82 10.71
C HIS A 188 1.98 -2.91 11.13
N LEU A 189 1.31 -2.77 12.30
CA LEU A 189 0.22 -3.66 12.69
C LEU A 189 -0.90 -3.59 11.65
N MET A 190 -1.35 -2.40 11.26
CA MET A 190 -2.37 -2.31 10.21
C MET A 190 -1.88 -2.90 8.87
N SER A 191 -0.67 -2.55 8.44
CA SER A 191 -0.10 -2.92 7.15
C SER A 191 0.10 -4.43 7.01
N VAL A 192 0.87 -5.04 7.92
CA VAL A 192 1.21 -6.46 7.86
C VAL A 192 -0.03 -7.33 8.00
N LEU A 193 -0.93 -6.96 8.90
CA LEU A 193 -2.11 -7.75 9.19
C LEU A 193 -3.18 -7.65 8.10
N SER A 194 -3.37 -6.45 7.52
CA SER A 194 -4.30 -6.28 6.39
C SER A 194 -3.77 -7.00 5.16
N HIS A 195 -2.45 -6.93 4.91
CA HIS A 195 -1.81 -7.72 3.88
C HIS A 195 -1.98 -9.23 4.11
N ALA A 196 -1.82 -9.70 5.35
CA ALA A 196 -2.07 -11.10 5.70
C ALA A 196 -3.52 -11.52 5.41
N MET A 197 -4.48 -10.67 5.78
CA MET A 197 -5.91 -10.90 5.52
C MET A 197 -6.22 -10.95 4.02
N ASP A 198 -5.64 -10.08 3.20
CA ASP A 198 -5.88 -10.06 1.75
C ASP A 198 -5.38 -11.33 1.06
N VAL A 199 -4.25 -11.86 1.52
CA VAL A 199 -3.69 -13.12 1.01
C VAL A 199 -4.49 -14.32 1.55
N GLY A 200 -5.13 -14.18 2.71
CA GLY A 200 -6.12 -15.12 3.25
C GLY A 200 -5.93 -15.53 4.71
N ALA A 201 -4.93 -15.01 5.42
CA ALA A 201 -4.68 -15.31 6.83
C ALA A 201 -5.48 -14.37 7.75
N LEU A 202 -6.57 -14.88 8.34
CA LEU A 202 -7.51 -14.07 9.14
C LEU A 202 -7.15 -13.95 10.62
N THR A 203 -6.43 -14.91 11.20
CA THR A 203 -6.17 -14.94 12.65
C THR A 203 -5.21 -13.85 13.12
N PRO A 204 -4.08 -13.55 12.43
CA PRO A 204 -3.16 -12.52 12.91
C PRO A 204 -3.82 -11.14 12.96
N PHE A 205 -4.78 -10.88 12.05
CA PHE A 205 -5.52 -9.64 11.99
C PHE A 205 -6.27 -9.34 13.28
N LEU A 206 -6.95 -10.33 13.85
CA LEU A 206 -7.69 -10.16 15.11
C LEU A 206 -6.75 -9.97 16.30
N TRP A 207 -5.63 -10.70 16.34
CA TRP A 207 -4.66 -10.61 17.43
C TRP A 207 -3.99 -9.24 17.47
N GLY A 208 -3.49 -8.75 16.34
CA GLY A 208 -2.81 -7.47 16.35
C GLY A 208 -3.76 -6.27 16.47
N PHE A 209 -5.06 -6.41 16.17
CA PHE A 209 -6.05 -5.37 16.48
C PHE A 209 -6.31 -5.23 17.99
N GLU A 210 -6.15 -6.30 18.77
CA GLU A 210 -6.17 -6.20 20.24
C GLU A 210 -5.01 -5.32 20.74
N GLU A 211 -3.80 -5.55 20.24
CA GLU A 211 -2.62 -4.73 20.58
C GLU A 211 -2.78 -3.29 20.09
N ARG A 212 -3.38 -3.12 18.90
CA ARG A 212 -3.69 -1.80 18.36
C ARG A 212 -4.67 -1.02 19.25
N GLU A 213 -5.63 -1.71 19.86
CA GLU A 213 -6.59 -1.11 20.81
C GLU A 213 -5.88 -0.61 22.07
N LYS A 214 -4.97 -1.40 22.64
CA LYS A 214 -4.15 -1.00 23.80
C LYS A 214 -3.34 0.27 23.50
N LEU A 215 -2.75 0.35 22.30
CA LEU A 215 -2.03 1.55 21.86
C LEU A 215 -2.95 2.76 21.63
N MET A 216 -4.19 2.57 21.17
CA MET A 216 -5.16 3.66 21.07
C MET A 216 -5.60 4.20 22.43
N GLU A 217 -5.59 3.39 23.48
CA GLU A 217 -5.81 3.86 24.85
C GLU A 217 -4.72 4.86 25.28
N PHE A 218 -3.46 4.62 24.91
CA PHE A 218 -2.38 5.57 25.17
C PHE A 218 -2.59 6.90 24.44
N TYR A 219 -3.10 6.85 23.20
CA TYR A 219 -3.44 8.06 22.44
C TYR A 219 -4.58 8.83 23.12
N GLU A 220 -5.60 8.12 23.57
CA GLU A 220 -6.74 8.71 24.27
C GLU A 220 -6.31 9.38 25.59
N ARG A 221 -5.45 8.72 26.38
CA ARG A 221 -4.96 9.29 27.64
C ARG A 221 -4.16 10.57 27.46
N VAL A 222 -3.44 10.69 26.35
CA VAL A 222 -2.51 11.80 26.08
C VAL A 222 -3.20 12.98 25.39
N SER A 223 -4.08 12.69 24.45
CA SER A 223 -4.72 13.70 23.59
C SER A 223 -6.21 13.91 23.87
N GLY A 224 -6.88 12.92 24.47
CA GLY A 224 -8.34 12.84 24.61
C GLY A 224 -9.04 12.22 23.39
N ALA A 225 -8.31 11.82 22.35
CA ALA A 225 -8.85 11.17 21.16
C ALA A 225 -8.07 9.91 20.82
N ARG A 226 -8.77 8.90 20.28
CA ARG A 226 -8.17 7.58 19.99
C ARG A 226 -7.39 7.53 18.68
N LEU A 227 -7.75 8.35 17.68
CA LEU A 227 -7.11 8.39 16.37
C LEU A 227 -6.52 9.78 16.08
N HIS A 228 -7.38 10.75 15.74
CA HIS A 228 -6.93 12.11 15.41
C HIS A 228 -6.63 12.90 16.67
N ALA A 229 -5.34 13.04 17.02
CA ALA A 229 -4.88 13.51 18.32
C ALA A 229 -4.67 15.04 18.38
N ALA A 230 -4.29 15.70 17.27
CA ALA A 230 -3.84 17.10 17.27
C ALA A 230 -2.81 17.41 18.39
N TYR A 231 -1.89 16.47 18.64
CA TYR A 231 -1.04 16.44 19.84
C TYR A 231 0.35 17.01 19.58
N VAL A 232 1.02 16.57 18.53
CA VAL A 232 2.29 17.16 18.06
C VAL A 232 1.94 18.45 17.34
N ARG A 233 2.47 19.58 17.82
CA ARG A 233 2.18 20.91 17.27
C ARG A 233 3.47 21.65 16.96
N PRO A 234 3.45 22.61 16.02
CA PRO A 234 4.59 23.50 15.85
C PRO A 234 4.92 24.21 17.18
N GLY A 235 6.15 24.05 17.67
CA GLY A 235 6.60 24.50 18.98
C GLY A 235 6.64 23.42 20.07
N GLY A 236 6.62 22.14 19.71
CA GLY A 236 6.73 21.00 20.63
C GLY A 236 5.46 20.15 20.73
N VAL A 237 4.94 19.99 21.93
CA VAL A 237 3.83 19.06 22.21
C VAL A 237 2.68 19.79 22.90
N HIS A 238 1.44 19.39 22.62
CA HIS A 238 0.28 20.05 23.21
C HIS A 238 0.24 19.89 24.73
N GLN A 239 0.23 18.69 25.30
CA GLN A 239 0.16 18.51 26.76
C GLN A 239 1.24 17.54 27.22
N ASP A 240 1.69 17.67 28.46
CA ASP A 240 2.64 16.70 29.01
C ASP A 240 1.96 15.34 29.22
N ILE A 241 2.76 14.29 29.31
CA ILE A 241 2.31 12.92 29.55
C ILE A 241 1.59 12.85 30.90
N PRO A 242 0.40 12.22 30.99
CA PRO A 242 -0.28 12.01 32.26
C PRO A 242 0.51 11.07 33.18
N VAL A 243 0.37 11.28 34.50
CA VAL A 243 1.06 10.47 35.52
C VAL A 243 0.71 8.99 35.36
N GLY A 244 1.71 8.12 35.46
CA GLY A 244 1.58 6.66 35.36
C GLY A 244 1.62 6.09 33.95
N LEU A 245 1.50 6.91 32.88
CA LEU A 245 1.48 6.37 31.51
C LEU A 245 2.79 5.69 31.10
N LEU A 246 3.94 6.19 31.56
CA LEU A 246 5.24 5.60 31.22
C LEU A 246 5.37 4.16 31.74
N ASP A 247 4.85 3.88 32.93
CA ASP A 247 4.84 2.54 33.52
C ASP A 247 3.91 1.59 32.75
N ASP A 248 2.76 2.10 32.29
CA ASP A 248 1.80 1.34 31.51
C ASP A 248 2.35 0.99 30.11
N ILE A 249 3.04 1.94 29.45
CA ILE A 249 3.75 1.70 28.18
C ILE A 249 4.84 0.65 28.38
N TYR A 250 5.58 0.71 29.49
CA TYR A 250 6.60 -0.30 29.81
C TYR A 250 6.00 -1.70 29.97
N GLN A 251 4.89 -1.83 30.71
CA GLN A 251 4.20 -3.11 30.88
C GLN A 251 3.72 -3.68 29.56
N TRP A 252 3.14 -2.84 28.70
CA TRP A 252 2.74 -3.25 27.35
C TRP A 252 3.93 -3.70 26.50
N ALA A 253 5.02 -2.92 26.49
CA ALA A 253 6.21 -3.21 25.68
C ALA A 253 6.84 -4.57 26.04
N THR A 254 6.82 -4.96 27.33
CA THR A 254 7.34 -6.27 27.75
C THR A 254 6.54 -7.45 27.22
N GLN A 255 5.23 -7.29 26.98
CA GLN A 255 4.33 -8.34 26.49
C GLN A 255 4.24 -8.34 24.96
N PHE A 256 4.41 -7.18 24.33
CA PHE A 256 4.28 -7.04 22.88
C PHE A 256 5.35 -7.83 22.10
N GLY A 257 6.54 -8.04 22.68
CA GLY A 257 7.57 -8.91 22.10
C GLY A 257 7.04 -10.31 21.78
N ASP A 258 6.40 -10.96 22.75
CA ASP A 258 5.81 -12.29 22.58
C ASP A 258 4.70 -12.31 21.52
N ARG A 259 3.91 -11.22 21.41
CA ARG A 259 2.86 -11.08 20.38
C ARG A 259 3.44 -11.02 18.97
N ILE A 260 4.57 -10.32 18.79
CA ILE A 260 5.27 -10.29 17.50
C ILE A 260 5.71 -11.71 17.13
N ASP A 261 6.33 -12.44 18.07
CA ASP A 261 6.83 -13.78 17.83
C ASP A 261 5.70 -14.78 17.50
N GLU A 262 4.54 -14.68 18.16
CA GLU A 262 3.34 -15.46 17.83
C GLU A 262 2.82 -15.18 16.40
N THR A 263 2.83 -13.90 15.98
CA THR A 263 2.44 -13.56 14.59
C THR A 263 3.47 -14.05 13.58
N GLU A 264 4.75 -14.03 13.94
CA GLU A 264 5.84 -14.49 13.10
C GLU A 264 5.80 -16.01 12.89
N GLU A 265 5.56 -16.78 13.95
CA GLU A 265 5.45 -18.24 13.92
C GLU A 265 4.37 -18.70 12.92
N MET A 266 3.26 -17.96 12.82
CA MET A 266 2.16 -18.26 11.92
C MET A 266 2.42 -17.89 10.46
N LEU A 267 3.26 -16.89 10.18
CA LEU A 267 3.45 -16.30 8.85
C LEU A 267 4.82 -16.61 8.24
N THR A 268 5.92 -16.35 8.95
CA THR A 268 7.27 -16.28 8.37
C THR A 268 7.74 -17.61 7.78
N ASP A 269 7.54 -18.71 8.51
CA ASP A 269 7.93 -20.06 8.09
C ASP A 269 6.81 -20.81 7.34
N ASN A 270 5.65 -20.17 7.18
CA ASN A 270 4.53 -20.79 6.51
C ASN A 270 4.80 -20.92 5.01
N ARG A 271 4.75 -22.16 4.53
CA ARG A 271 5.00 -22.51 3.13
C ARG A 271 4.10 -21.74 2.16
N ILE A 272 2.81 -21.58 2.52
CA ILE A 272 1.83 -20.87 1.70
C ILE A 272 2.19 -19.39 1.63
N TRP A 273 2.59 -18.78 2.75
CA TRP A 273 2.99 -17.38 2.81
C TRP A 273 4.23 -17.12 1.96
N ILE A 274 5.25 -17.98 2.09
CA ILE A 274 6.48 -17.90 1.30
C ILE A 274 6.17 -18.05 -0.20
N GLU A 275 5.35 -19.03 -0.59
CA GLU A 275 4.98 -19.26 -2.00
C GLU A 275 4.21 -18.09 -2.61
N ARG A 276 3.38 -17.40 -1.82
CA ARG A 276 2.59 -16.23 -2.28
C ARG A 276 3.40 -14.93 -2.39
N LEU A 277 4.51 -14.81 -1.67
CA LEU A 277 5.27 -13.55 -1.60
C LEU A 277 6.65 -13.61 -2.26
N ARG A 278 7.31 -14.76 -2.22
CA ARG A 278 8.67 -14.90 -2.73
C ARG A 278 8.67 -14.77 -4.25
N GLY A 279 9.48 -13.86 -4.76
CA GLY A 279 9.57 -13.59 -6.21
C GLY A 279 8.37 -12.83 -6.80
N VAL A 280 7.47 -12.31 -5.96
CA VAL A 280 6.38 -11.43 -6.38
C VAL A 280 6.78 -9.97 -6.20
N GLY A 281 6.48 -9.13 -7.20
CA GLY A 281 6.69 -7.69 -7.12
C GLY A 281 8.14 -7.28 -6.95
N VAL A 282 9.06 -8.00 -7.60
CA VAL A 282 10.52 -7.77 -7.51
C VAL A 282 10.86 -6.42 -8.11
N VAL A 283 11.53 -5.57 -7.34
CA VAL A 283 12.00 -4.25 -7.80
C VAL A 283 13.51 -4.15 -7.58
N PRO A 284 14.32 -3.99 -8.64
CA PRO A 284 15.75 -3.76 -8.50
C PRO A 284 16.03 -2.35 -7.96
N ALA A 285 17.15 -2.20 -7.25
CA ALA A 285 17.53 -0.95 -6.59
C ALA A 285 17.53 0.28 -7.53
N ALA A 286 18.02 0.14 -8.77
CA ALA A 286 18.07 1.25 -9.73
C ALA A 286 16.67 1.74 -10.14
N GLU A 287 15.72 0.81 -10.32
CA GLU A 287 14.35 1.16 -10.69
C GLU A 287 13.58 1.72 -9.50
N ALA A 288 13.80 1.20 -8.29
CA ALA A 288 13.22 1.76 -7.07
C ALA A 288 13.58 3.24 -6.91
N LEU A 289 14.84 3.61 -7.20
CA LEU A 289 15.30 5.01 -7.17
C LEU A 289 14.66 5.84 -8.29
N ASN A 290 14.60 5.32 -9.52
CA ASN A 290 13.98 6.04 -10.66
C ASN A 290 12.48 6.29 -10.43
N LEU A 291 11.78 5.34 -9.81
CA LEU A 291 10.37 5.45 -9.43
C LEU A 291 10.15 6.27 -8.14
N SER A 292 11.22 6.81 -7.55
CA SER A 292 11.18 7.59 -6.30
C SER A 292 10.56 6.83 -5.13
N PHE A 293 10.73 5.50 -5.09
CA PHE A 293 10.32 4.68 -3.95
C PHE A 293 11.20 4.99 -2.75
N THR A 294 10.57 5.00 -1.57
CA THR A 294 11.20 5.29 -0.28
C THR A 294 10.71 4.33 0.80
N GLY A 295 11.38 4.33 1.95
CA GLY A 295 11.03 3.47 3.09
C GLY A 295 11.26 2.00 2.83
N VAL A 296 10.32 1.18 3.29
CA VAL A 296 10.37 -0.29 3.17
C VAL A 296 10.50 -0.75 1.72
N MET A 297 9.87 -0.05 0.77
CA MET A 297 9.98 -0.38 -0.66
C MET A 297 11.42 -0.25 -1.18
N LEU A 298 12.15 0.78 -0.73
CA LEU A 298 13.52 1.04 -1.12
C LEU A 298 14.51 0.13 -0.37
N ARG A 299 14.28 -0.05 0.94
CA ARG A 299 15.08 -0.94 1.80
C ARG A 299 14.96 -2.40 1.38
N GLY A 300 13.76 -2.85 0.98
CA GLY A 300 13.53 -4.20 0.49
C GLY A 300 14.40 -4.53 -0.74
N SER A 301 14.66 -3.55 -1.61
CA SER A 301 15.49 -3.67 -2.80
C SER A 301 17.00 -3.62 -2.54
N GLY A 302 17.45 -3.55 -1.28
CA GLY A 302 18.86 -3.58 -0.91
C GLY A 302 19.54 -2.22 -0.76
N VAL A 303 18.79 -1.11 -0.80
CA VAL A 303 19.36 0.23 -0.60
C VAL A 303 19.26 0.62 0.88
N PRO A 304 20.39 0.78 1.60
CA PRO A 304 20.38 1.13 3.03
C PRO A 304 20.12 2.63 3.23
N PHE A 305 18.85 3.04 3.08
CA PHE A 305 18.43 4.44 3.27
C PHE A 305 17.27 4.53 4.28
N ASP A 306 17.46 5.37 5.30
CA ASP A 306 16.44 5.74 6.30
C ASP A 306 16.71 7.19 6.72
N VAL A 307 15.68 8.04 6.66
CA VAL A 307 15.82 9.47 7.02
C VAL A 307 16.24 9.62 8.49
N ARG A 308 15.78 8.76 9.41
CA ARG A 308 16.10 8.86 10.84
C ARG A 308 17.59 8.71 11.16
N LYS A 309 18.33 7.97 10.32
CA LYS A 309 19.80 7.80 10.46
C LYS A 309 20.58 8.78 9.59
N ASN A 310 20.13 9.02 8.36
CA ASN A 310 20.87 9.82 7.39
C ASN A 310 20.70 11.32 7.65
N GLN A 311 19.51 11.74 8.07
CA GLN A 311 19.14 13.12 8.41
C GLN A 311 18.31 13.11 9.70
N PRO A 312 18.96 12.83 10.85
CA PRO A 312 18.26 12.67 12.11
C PRO A 312 17.49 13.94 12.48
N TYR A 313 16.28 13.74 13.00
CA TYR A 313 15.40 14.78 13.54
C TYR A 313 14.98 14.41 14.97
N ASP A 314 14.42 15.38 15.71
CA ASP A 314 14.08 15.26 17.13
C ASP A 314 15.20 14.63 17.97
N ALA A 315 15.00 13.44 18.53
CA ALA A 315 15.96 12.74 19.39
C ALA A 315 16.42 11.38 18.82
N TYR A 316 16.29 11.16 17.50
CA TYR A 316 16.71 9.90 16.85
C TYR A 316 18.23 9.68 16.87
N ASP A 317 19.01 10.75 17.04
CA ASP A 317 20.47 10.74 17.20
C ASP A 317 20.92 10.21 18.57
N GLN A 318 20.07 10.29 19.60
CA GLN A 318 20.37 9.86 20.98
C GLN A 318 19.92 8.43 21.30
N VAL A 319 19.24 7.77 20.35
CA VAL A 319 18.74 6.40 20.48
C VAL A 319 19.45 5.45 19.52
N GLU A 320 19.72 4.24 20.02
CA GLU A 320 20.43 3.20 19.30
C GLU A 320 19.43 2.18 18.73
N PHE A 321 19.42 2.07 17.41
CA PHE A 321 18.60 1.11 16.67
C PHE A 321 19.29 0.78 15.35
N ASP A 322 18.94 -0.38 14.81
CA ASP A 322 19.44 -0.89 13.54
C ASP A 322 18.36 -0.78 12.47
N VAL A 323 18.75 -0.71 11.20
CA VAL A 323 17.80 -0.56 10.07
C VAL A 323 17.81 -1.86 9.25
N PRO A 324 16.66 -2.54 9.08
CA PRO A 324 16.61 -3.76 8.28
C PRO A 324 16.64 -3.43 6.79
N VAL A 325 17.38 -4.22 6.02
CA VAL A 325 17.54 -4.05 4.57
C VAL A 325 17.36 -5.42 3.90
N GLY A 326 16.52 -5.47 2.87
CA GLY A 326 16.27 -6.67 2.08
C GLY A 326 17.38 -6.94 1.07
N THR A 327 17.29 -8.06 0.35
CA THR A 327 18.33 -8.48 -0.61
C THR A 327 17.80 -8.66 -2.02
N ASN A 328 16.59 -9.19 -2.17
CA ASN A 328 16.00 -9.58 -3.43
C ASN A 328 15.04 -8.53 -3.99
N GLY A 329 14.45 -7.68 -3.14
CA GLY A 329 13.47 -6.68 -3.55
C GLY A 329 12.04 -7.20 -3.74
N ASP A 330 11.75 -8.40 -3.24
CA ASP A 330 10.43 -9.03 -3.34
C ASP A 330 9.49 -8.64 -2.18
N CYS A 331 8.22 -9.07 -2.28
CA CYS A 331 7.22 -8.83 -1.25
C CYS A 331 7.58 -9.47 0.11
N TYR A 332 8.32 -10.59 0.10
CA TYR A 332 8.71 -11.30 1.32
C TYR A 332 9.79 -10.54 2.10
N ASP A 333 10.83 -10.03 1.43
CA ASP A 333 11.85 -9.19 2.07
C ASP A 333 11.24 -7.92 2.69
N ARG A 334 10.26 -7.31 2.01
CA ARG A 334 9.52 -6.15 2.56
C ARG A 334 8.68 -6.51 3.79
N TYR A 335 8.11 -7.70 3.84
CA TYR A 335 7.43 -8.20 5.03
C TYR A 335 8.41 -8.39 6.20
N LEU A 336 9.56 -9.04 5.96
CA LEU A 336 10.60 -9.21 6.98
C LEU A 336 11.15 -7.87 7.49
N CYS A 337 11.35 -6.89 6.61
CA CYS A 337 11.76 -5.54 7.00
C CYS A 337 10.76 -4.91 7.99
N ARG A 338 9.45 -5.06 7.76
CA ARG A 338 8.42 -4.56 8.69
C ARG A 338 8.43 -5.31 10.02
N MET A 339 8.62 -6.63 10.00
CA MET A 339 8.72 -7.44 11.20
C MET A 339 9.90 -7.01 12.08
N GLU A 340 11.06 -6.78 11.47
CA GLU A 340 12.23 -6.25 12.18
C GLU A 340 12.04 -4.80 12.62
N GLU A 341 11.35 -3.96 11.85
CA GLU A 341 11.01 -2.60 12.27
C GLU A 341 10.16 -2.58 13.56
N PHE A 342 9.26 -3.56 13.79
CA PHE A 342 8.59 -3.67 15.09
C PHE A 342 9.56 -3.84 16.25
N ARG A 343 10.55 -4.73 16.10
CA ARG A 343 11.55 -5.00 17.13
C ARG A 343 12.42 -3.79 17.41
N GLN A 344 12.81 -3.07 16.36
CA GLN A 344 13.60 -1.85 16.49
C GLN A 344 12.78 -0.70 17.11
N SER A 345 11.50 -0.55 16.75
CA SER A 345 10.61 0.40 17.42
C SER A 345 10.44 0.10 18.90
N LEU A 346 10.25 -1.17 19.29
CA LEU A 346 10.23 -1.60 20.70
C LEU A 346 11.53 -1.24 21.43
N ARG A 347 12.68 -1.48 20.79
CA ARG A 347 13.99 -1.12 21.34
C ARG A 347 14.13 0.39 21.56
N ILE A 348 13.64 1.21 20.64
CA ILE A 348 13.62 2.68 20.79
C ILE A 348 12.70 3.08 21.94
N ILE A 349 11.50 2.49 22.04
CA ILE A 349 10.54 2.76 23.12
C ILE A 349 11.19 2.50 24.48
N HIS A 350 11.83 1.34 24.68
CA HIS A 350 12.53 1.04 25.94
C HIS A 350 13.64 2.06 26.27
N GLN A 351 14.39 2.52 25.27
CA GLN A 351 15.42 3.53 25.48
C GLN A 351 14.84 4.90 25.81
N CYS A 352 13.78 5.32 25.13
CA CYS A 352 13.08 6.59 25.39
C CYS A 352 12.48 6.61 26.79
N LEU A 353 11.92 5.50 27.27
CA LEU A 353 11.39 5.40 28.64
C LEU A 353 12.51 5.57 29.69
N ASN A 354 13.67 4.95 29.48
CA ASN A 354 14.80 5.04 30.41
C ASN A 354 15.53 6.39 30.38
N LYS A 355 15.54 7.07 29.23
CA LYS A 355 16.28 8.33 29.01
C LYS A 355 15.39 9.58 29.07
N MET A 356 14.13 9.46 29.46
CA MET A 356 13.17 10.58 29.43
C MET A 356 13.62 11.74 30.33
N PRO A 357 13.95 12.93 29.80
CA PRO A 357 14.37 14.05 30.61
C PRO A 357 13.17 14.78 31.25
N GLU A 358 13.41 15.44 32.38
CA GLU A 358 12.49 16.42 32.94
C GLU A 358 12.60 17.75 32.19
N GLY A 359 11.53 18.56 32.18
CA GLY A 359 11.56 19.88 31.56
C GLY A 359 10.24 20.30 30.92
N PRO A 360 10.20 21.47 30.26
CA PRO A 360 9.02 21.93 29.54
C PRO A 360 8.77 21.09 28.28
N VAL A 361 7.50 20.90 27.92
CA VAL A 361 7.07 20.17 26.70
C VAL A 361 6.74 21.09 25.52
N ARG A 362 6.80 22.39 25.73
CA ARG A 362 6.56 23.43 24.74
C ARG A 362 7.67 24.46 24.78
N VAL A 363 7.93 25.09 23.65
CA VAL A 363 8.81 26.25 23.57
C VAL A 363 8.30 27.36 24.51
N GLU A 364 9.21 27.99 25.26
CA GLU A 364 8.85 29.00 26.27
C GLU A 364 8.42 30.36 25.67
N ASP A 365 8.65 30.59 24.38
CA ASP A 365 8.16 31.77 23.67
C ASP A 365 6.64 31.72 23.45
N TYR A 366 5.93 32.54 24.23
CA TYR A 366 4.47 32.68 24.16
C TYR A 366 3.95 33.36 22.90
N LYS A 367 4.82 33.81 22.00
CA LYS A 367 4.43 34.28 20.67
C LYS A 367 4.17 33.14 19.69
N VAL A 368 4.70 31.95 19.96
CA VAL A 368 4.53 30.74 19.14
C VAL A 368 3.65 29.73 19.87
N SER A 369 4.00 29.41 21.12
CA SER A 369 3.26 28.43 21.92
C SER A 369 2.28 29.13 22.87
N PRO A 370 1.08 28.57 23.13
CA PRO A 370 0.15 29.18 24.06
C PRO A 370 0.64 29.03 25.52
N PRO A 371 0.52 30.08 26.35
CA PRO A 371 0.93 30.03 27.75
C PRO A 371 0.08 29.04 28.58
N PRO A 372 0.57 28.60 29.74
CA PRO A 372 -0.20 27.75 30.63
C PRO A 372 -1.43 28.49 31.17
N ARG A 373 -2.52 27.75 31.42
CA ARG A 373 -3.80 28.32 31.86
C ARG A 373 -3.74 29.07 33.19
N ALA A 374 -2.82 28.68 34.08
CA ALA A 374 -2.59 29.40 35.33
C ALA A 374 -2.03 30.81 35.03
N ALA A 375 -0.92 30.89 34.30
CA ALA A 375 -0.29 32.16 33.93
C ALA A 375 -1.21 33.07 33.09
N MET A 376 -2.00 32.49 32.18
CA MET A 376 -2.97 33.25 31.37
C MET A 376 -4.04 33.96 32.22
N LYS A 377 -4.43 33.41 33.37
CA LYS A 377 -5.45 33.99 34.25
C LYS A 377 -4.89 35.06 35.19
N GLU A 378 -3.60 35.02 35.47
CA GLU A 378 -2.93 35.92 36.42
C GLU A 378 -2.19 37.06 35.71
N ASN A 379 -1.46 36.75 34.63
CA ASN A 379 -0.65 37.72 33.89
C ASN A 379 -1.39 38.26 32.65
N MET A 380 -1.46 39.58 32.54
CA MET A 380 -2.06 40.27 31.40
C MET A 380 -1.35 39.97 30.07
N GLU A 381 -0.02 39.86 30.07
CA GLU A 381 0.76 39.57 28.85
C GLU A 381 0.42 38.18 28.29
N ALA A 382 0.35 37.18 29.18
CA ALA A 382 -0.03 35.82 28.82
C ALA A 382 -1.46 35.78 28.25
N LEU A 383 -2.38 36.57 28.80
CA LEU A 383 -3.74 36.70 28.27
C LEU A 383 -3.76 37.32 26.86
N ILE A 384 -2.96 38.37 26.63
CA ILE A 384 -2.82 39.00 25.30
C ILE A 384 -2.29 37.99 24.28
N HIS A 385 -1.22 37.28 24.62
CA HIS A 385 -0.62 36.26 23.74
C HIS A 385 -1.60 35.12 23.44
N HIS A 386 -2.29 34.60 24.45
CA HIS A 386 -3.34 33.59 24.25
C HIS A 386 -4.44 34.10 23.32
N PHE A 387 -4.93 35.32 23.52
CA PHE A 387 -5.98 35.90 22.67
C PHE A 387 -5.53 36.05 21.22
N LEU A 388 -4.32 36.57 20.96
CA LEU A 388 -3.79 36.77 19.61
C LEU A 388 -3.52 35.43 18.90
N LEU A 389 -2.92 34.46 19.57
CA LEU A 389 -2.62 33.14 19.00
C LEU A 389 -3.86 32.40 18.49
N TYR A 390 -4.97 32.46 19.21
CA TYR A 390 -6.19 31.75 18.84
C TYR A 390 -7.13 32.53 17.90
N THR A 391 -6.98 33.86 17.82
CA THR A 391 -7.80 34.69 16.91
C THR A 391 -7.11 34.91 15.56
N LYS A 392 -5.86 35.33 15.59
CA LYS A 392 -5.03 35.62 14.41
C LYS A 392 -4.14 34.44 14.03
N GLY A 393 -3.40 33.92 15.01
CA GLY A 393 -2.31 32.96 14.78
C GLY A 393 -0.94 33.61 14.94
N TYR A 394 0.12 32.81 14.83
CA TYR A 394 1.49 33.31 14.75
C TYR A 394 1.87 33.53 13.29
N ALA A 395 2.58 34.62 13.02
CA ALA A 395 3.15 34.90 11.70
C ALA A 395 4.45 34.11 11.53
N VAL A 396 4.57 33.41 10.40
CA VAL A 396 5.79 32.67 10.05
C VAL A 396 6.64 33.54 9.12
N PRO A 397 7.97 33.62 9.28
CA PRO A 397 8.82 34.38 8.38
C PRO A 397 8.66 33.97 6.90
N PRO A 398 8.77 34.92 5.95
CA PRO A 398 8.66 34.60 4.53
C PRO A 398 9.81 33.69 4.12
N GLY A 399 9.49 32.60 3.43
CA GLY A 399 10.46 31.58 3.06
C GLY A 399 9.79 30.30 2.58
N GLU A 400 10.60 29.36 2.12
CA GLU A 400 10.16 28.05 1.66
C GLU A 400 11.01 26.97 2.33
N THR A 401 10.38 25.85 2.67
CA THR A 401 11.09 24.68 3.20
C THR A 401 10.47 23.41 2.66
N TYR A 402 11.34 22.44 2.37
CA TYR A 402 10.98 21.03 2.28
C TYR A 402 11.57 20.34 3.51
N SER A 403 10.69 19.77 4.33
CA SER A 403 11.09 18.92 5.45
C SER A 403 10.49 17.55 5.24
N ALA A 404 11.32 16.52 5.40
CA ALA A 404 10.93 15.13 5.26
C ALA A 404 11.23 14.36 6.54
N ILE A 405 10.38 13.38 6.82
CA ILE A 405 10.57 12.41 7.89
C ILE A 405 10.44 11.00 7.35
N GLU A 406 10.92 10.03 8.11
CA GLU A 406 10.65 8.62 7.84
C GLU A 406 9.29 8.25 8.45
N ALA A 407 8.20 8.43 7.71
CA ALA A 407 6.93 7.82 8.08
C ALA A 407 7.03 6.29 7.97
N PRO A 408 6.16 5.50 8.61
CA PRO A 408 6.22 4.03 8.53
C PRO A 408 6.02 3.51 7.09
N LYS A 409 5.33 4.29 6.24
CA LYS A 409 5.15 4.01 4.82
C LYS A 409 6.38 4.36 3.97
N GLY A 410 7.19 5.32 4.42
CA GLY A 410 8.39 5.80 3.74
C GLY A 410 8.63 7.29 3.94
N GLU A 411 9.35 7.94 3.03
CA GLU A 411 9.66 9.35 3.15
C GLU A 411 8.40 10.20 2.93
N MET A 412 7.87 10.75 4.00
CA MET A 412 6.79 11.72 3.94
C MET A 412 7.40 13.12 4.02
N GLY A 413 7.12 13.94 3.01
CA GLY A 413 7.63 15.30 2.92
C GLY A 413 6.51 16.34 2.93
N VAL A 414 6.78 17.50 3.52
CA VAL A 414 5.92 18.67 3.39
C VAL A 414 6.75 19.83 2.86
N TYR A 415 6.31 20.38 1.74
CA TYR A 415 6.82 21.60 1.14
C TYR A 415 5.89 22.77 1.51
N VAL A 416 6.36 23.67 2.37
CA VAL A 416 5.59 24.84 2.82
C VAL A 416 6.24 26.11 2.28
N VAL A 417 5.42 26.99 1.71
CA VAL A 417 5.79 28.36 1.34
C VAL A 417 5.04 29.32 2.25
N SER A 418 5.78 30.21 2.90
CA SER A 418 5.25 31.30 3.72
C SER A 418 5.53 32.64 3.04
N ASP A 419 4.53 33.53 3.04
CA ASP A 419 4.61 34.90 2.54
C ASP A 419 4.86 35.92 3.67
N GLY A 420 5.13 35.46 4.89
CA GLY A 420 5.23 36.32 6.07
C GLY A 420 3.91 36.46 6.85
N SER A 421 2.82 35.85 6.39
CA SER A 421 1.52 35.92 7.04
C SER A 421 1.30 34.78 8.06
N GLU A 422 0.14 34.79 8.70
CA GLU A 422 -0.32 33.77 9.68
C GLU A 422 -0.85 32.50 8.99
N ARG A 423 -0.93 32.50 7.66
CA ARG A 423 -1.47 31.42 6.83
C ARG A 423 -0.40 30.95 5.85
N PRO A 424 -0.28 29.64 5.59
CA PRO A 424 0.64 29.16 4.57
C PRO A 424 0.15 29.62 3.19
N TYR A 425 1.05 30.22 2.42
CA TYR A 425 0.76 30.63 1.04
C TYR A 425 0.53 29.41 0.14
N ARG A 426 1.38 28.39 0.30
CA ARG A 426 1.25 27.10 -0.37
C ARG A 426 1.72 26.01 0.58
N CYS A 427 1.02 24.89 0.56
CA CYS A 427 1.43 23.67 1.23
C CYS A 427 1.26 22.51 0.26
N HIS A 428 2.36 21.87 -0.12
CA HIS A 428 2.34 20.67 -0.93
C HIS A 428 2.88 19.49 -0.12
N ILE A 429 2.19 18.35 -0.22
CA ILE A 429 2.53 17.17 0.55
C ILE A 429 3.10 16.13 -0.41
N ARG A 430 4.25 15.56 -0.08
CA ARG A 430 4.78 14.37 -0.75
C ARG A 430 4.41 13.15 0.09
N ALA A 431 3.46 12.36 -0.42
CA ALA A 431 3.07 11.10 0.20
C ALA A 431 3.85 9.96 -0.42
N PRO A 432 4.38 9.03 0.39
CA PRO A 432 5.07 7.86 -0.11
C PRO A 432 4.16 6.97 -0.96
N GLY A 433 2.92 6.72 -0.54
CA GLY A 433 1.98 5.84 -1.26
C GLY A 433 1.60 6.35 -2.66
N PHE A 434 1.68 7.66 -2.93
CA PHE A 434 1.43 8.19 -4.27
C PHE A 434 2.51 7.77 -5.26
N ALA A 435 3.79 7.82 -4.86
CA ALA A 435 4.89 7.34 -5.69
C ALA A 435 4.82 5.82 -5.86
N HIS A 436 4.54 5.08 -4.77
CA HIS A 436 4.39 3.62 -4.80
C HIS A 436 3.30 3.18 -5.78
N LEU A 437 2.11 3.79 -5.71
CA LEU A 437 1.01 3.48 -6.62
C LEU A 437 1.30 3.93 -8.07
N GLY A 438 2.02 5.03 -8.26
CA GLY A 438 2.48 5.45 -9.58
C GLY A 438 3.40 4.42 -10.25
N GLY A 439 4.17 3.67 -9.46
CA GLY A 439 5.00 2.56 -9.93
C GLY A 439 4.27 1.23 -10.06
N PHE A 440 2.97 1.14 -9.75
CA PHE A 440 2.24 -0.14 -9.71
C PHE A 440 2.21 -0.88 -11.06
N ASP A 441 2.04 -0.17 -12.18
CA ASP A 441 2.08 -0.79 -13.52
C ASP A 441 3.43 -1.47 -13.78
N HIS A 442 4.53 -0.82 -13.38
CA HIS A 442 5.87 -1.37 -13.55
C HIS A 442 6.07 -2.65 -12.71
N VAL A 443 5.59 -2.64 -11.46
CA VAL A 443 5.78 -3.75 -10.51
C VAL A 443 4.84 -4.92 -10.78
N SER A 444 3.63 -4.68 -11.28
CA SER A 444 2.61 -5.73 -11.48
C SER A 444 2.67 -6.41 -12.84
N LYS A 445 3.45 -5.87 -13.79
CA LYS A 445 3.54 -6.40 -15.15
C LYS A 445 4.13 -7.81 -15.20
N GLY A 446 3.46 -8.71 -15.89
CA GLY A 446 3.86 -10.12 -16.02
C GLY A 446 3.49 -10.99 -14.82
N HIS A 447 2.89 -10.42 -13.77
CA HIS A 447 2.36 -11.17 -12.65
C HIS A 447 0.90 -11.59 -12.89
N LEU A 448 0.44 -12.55 -12.08
CA LEU A 448 -0.94 -13.02 -12.10
C LEU A 448 -1.85 -12.05 -11.34
N LEU A 449 -3.16 -12.11 -11.63
CA LEU A 449 -4.16 -11.27 -10.94
C LEU A 449 -4.14 -11.43 -9.41
N ALA A 450 -3.88 -12.64 -8.90
CA ALA A 450 -3.80 -12.88 -7.46
C ALA A 450 -2.57 -12.21 -6.82
N ASP A 451 -1.47 -12.10 -7.56
CA ASP A 451 -0.21 -11.53 -7.08
C ASP A 451 -0.29 -10.00 -7.00
N ALA A 452 -1.09 -9.37 -7.87
CA ALA A 452 -1.37 -7.94 -7.79
C ALA A 452 -1.95 -7.53 -6.42
N VAL A 453 -2.77 -8.38 -5.79
CA VAL A 453 -3.30 -8.13 -4.44
C VAL A 453 -2.18 -8.12 -3.39
N ALA A 454 -1.23 -9.06 -3.47
CA ALA A 454 -0.07 -9.06 -2.58
C ALA A 454 0.81 -7.82 -2.81
N VAL A 455 1.01 -7.40 -4.06
CA VAL A 455 1.75 -6.17 -4.38
C VAL A 455 1.06 -4.94 -3.76
N ILE A 456 -0.26 -4.81 -3.87
CA ILE A 456 -1.04 -3.72 -3.23
C ILE A 456 -0.81 -3.71 -1.71
N GLY A 457 -0.93 -4.87 -1.06
CA GLY A 457 -0.72 -4.99 0.39
C GLY A 457 0.70 -4.62 0.81
N THR A 458 1.72 -5.01 0.04
CA THR A 458 3.12 -4.66 0.37
C THR A 458 3.49 -3.21 0.11
N MET A 459 2.77 -2.49 -0.75
CA MET A 459 2.93 -1.04 -0.93
C MET A 459 2.29 -0.23 0.20
N ASP A 460 1.46 -0.87 1.05
CA ASP A 460 0.83 -0.26 2.22
C ASP A 460 0.04 1.02 1.88
N LEU A 461 -0.85 0.92 0.89
CA LEU A 461 -1.59 2.05 0.35
C LEU A 461 -2.73 2.49 1.27
N VAL A 462 -2.68 3.75 1.70
CA VAL A 462 -3.80 4.42 2.37
C VAL A 462 -4.28 5.57 1.49
N PHE A 463 -5.50 5.48 0.96
CA PHE A 463 -5.96 6.42 -0.06
C PHE A 463 -6.14 7.86 0.42
N GLY A 464 -6.18 8.11 1.73
CA GLY A 464 -6.20 9.47 2.26
C GLY A 464 -4.91 10.24 2.04
N GLU A 465 -3.76 9.55 1.91
CA GLU A 465 -2.49 10.18 1.52
C GLU A 465 -2.24 10.12 0.01
N VAL A 466 -2.89 9.25 -0.75
CA VAL A 466 -2.78 9.25 -2.22
C VAL A 466 -3.59 10.41 -2.79
N ASP A 467 -4.86 10.51 -2.37
CA ASP A 467 -5.84 11.48 -2.85
C ASP A 467 -5.97 12.66 -1.88
N ARG A 468 -5.32 13.78 -2.18
CA ARG A 468 -5.18 14.90 -1.23
C ARG A 468 -5.72 16.20 -1.76
#